data_AF-A0A117LNB2-F1
#
_entry.id   AF-A0A117LNB2-F1
#
_cell.length_a   1.000
_cell.length_b   1.000
_cell.length_c   1.000
_cell.angle_alpha   90.00
_cell.angle_beta   90.00
_cell.angle_gamma   90.00
#
_symmetry.space_group_name_H-M   'P 1'
#
loop_
_entity.id
_entity.type
_entity.pdbx_description
1 polymer ?
#
loop_
_entity_poly.entity_id
_entity_poly.type
_entity_poly.pdbx_seq_one_letter_code
_entity_poly.pdbx_strand_id
1 'polypeptide(L)'
;MNTKIIIALMAIATLISCNTKNKTAGEGEEHEEHSPEGIVILNKNQREALKLKLGSFQMRNLTTVVKSNGQLEVPPANSADITAVIGGNVKEIKVFHGDRVSKGQLLAVLEHPDYIALQESFAEVANRLEFLEQEFERQKELFENNVGAGRDFQQAKAEYNTAKAKYEGLKSRLQLLNLSPDKIMQGNISNTININS
;
A
#
# COMPACT_ATOMS: atom_id res chain seq x y z
N MET A 1 -9.13 -50.96 72.23
CA MET A 1 -9.21 -50.22 70.95
C MET A 1 -10.68 -49.88 70.73
N ASN A 2 -11.01 -48.65 70.30
CA ASN A 2 -12.32 -48.21 69.79
C ASN A 2 -13.16 -47.24 70.66
N THR A 3 -12.49 -46.29 71.32
CA THR A 3 -13.12 -45.11 71.95
C THR A 3 -13.66 -44.07 70.96
N LYS A 4 -13.54 -44.29 69.63
CA LYS A 4 -14.19 -43.46 68.59
C LYS A 4 -15.61 -43.92 68.21
N ILE A 5 -16.06 -45.10 68.67
CA ILE A 5 -17.40 -45.65 68.37
C ILE A 5 -18.46 -45.15 69.36
N ILE A 6 -18.05 -44.69 70.55
CA ILE A 6 -18.95 -44.30 71.65
C ILE A 6 -19.48 -42.86 71.49
N ILE A 7 -18.78 -41.99 70.75
CA ILE A 7 -19.20 -40.59 70.55
C ILE A 7 -20.25 -40.45 69.44
N ALA A 8 -20.31 -41.39 68.47
CA ALA A 8 -21.36 -41.41 67.46
C ALA A 8 -22.68 -42.03 67.97
N LEU A 9 -22.62 -42.79 69.07
CA LEU A 9 -23.77 -43.44 69.71
C LEU A 9 -24.59 -42.49 70.63
N MET A 10 -24.17 -41.23 70.76
CA MET A 10 -24.76 -40.23 71.67
C MET A 10 -25.65 -39.17 70.97
N ALA A 11 -25.98 -39.37 69.69
CA ALA A 11 -26.92 -38.51 68.94
C ALA A 11 -28.12 -39.28 68.35
N ILE A 12 -28.36 -40.52 68.82
CA ILE A 12 -29.49 -41.37 68.43
C ILE A 12 -30.68 -41.28 69.42
N ALA A 13 -30.66 -40.40 70.43
CA ALA A 13 -31.64 -40.48 71.52
C ALA A 13 -32.27 -39.16 71.99
N THR A 14 -32.73 -38.28 71.08
CA THR A 14 -33.74 -37.24 71.36
C THR A 14 -34.30 -36.79 70.00
N LEU A 15 -35.43 -37.25 69.47
CA LEU A 15 -36.76 -37.23 70.07
C LEU A 15 -37.68 -38.21 69.31
N ILE A 16 -38.16 -39.19 70.05
CA ILE A 16 -39.45 -39.85 69.84
C ILE A 16 -40.54 -38.81 70.06
N SER A 17 -41.45 -38.59 69.11
CA SER A 17 -42.89 -38.43 69.38
C SER A 17 -43.67 -38.27 68.07
N CYS A 18 -44.58 -39.21 67.80
CA CYS A 18 -45.99 -39.02 67.36
C CYS A 18 -46.27 -38.05 66.17
N ASN A 19 -47.20 -38.28 65.25
CA ASN A 19 -48.33 -39.17 65.15
C ASN A 19 -48.88 -39.04 63.72
N THR A 20 -49.59 -40.06 63.28
CA THR A 20 -50.49 -40.05 62.14
C THR A 20 -51.41 -38.82 62.13
N LYS A 21 -51.46 -38.09 61.01
CA LYS A 21 -52.68 -37.39 60.56
C LYS A 21 -52.68 -37.21 59.03
N ASN A 22 -53.73 -37.79 58.44
CA ASN A 22 -54.15 -37.72 57.05
C ASN A 22 -54.48 -36.30 56.55
N LYS A 23 -54.45 -36.17 55.21
CA LYS A 23 -54.95 -35.06 54.34
C LYS A 23 -53.98 -33.87 54.29
N THR A 24 -53.63 -33.27 53.15
CA THR A 24 -54.24 -33.20 51.80
C THR A 24 -53.22 -32.58 50.83
N ALA A 25 -53.47 -32.79 49.53
CA ALA A 25 -52.93 -32.14 48.33
C ALA A 25 -52.14 -30.81 48.46
N GLY A 26 -51.07 -30.71 47.67
CA GLY A 26 -50.43 -29.43 47.31
C GLY A 26 -48.97 -29.57 46.85
N GLU A 27 -48.81 -29.77 45.54
CA GLU A 27 -47.77 -29.20 44.63
C GLU A 27 -46.26 -29.26 44.94
N GLY A 28 -45.51 -29.55 43.87
CA GLY A 28 -44.07 -29.31 43.69
C GLY A 28 -43.35 -30.55 43.13
N GLU A 29 -42.46 -30.48 42.15
CA GLU A 29 -41.87 -29.39 41.39
C GLU A 29 -41.04 -30.11 40.30
N GLU A 30 -41.18 -29.71 39.04
CA GLU A 30 -40.29 -30.15 37.97
C GLU A 30 -38.93 -29.48 38.18
N HIS A 31 -37.92 -30.26 38.54
CA HIS A 31 -36.55 -29.77 38.57
C HIS A 31 -35.97 -29.86 37.14
N GLU A 32 -36.13 -28.77 36.39
CA GLU A 32 -35.29 -28.45 35.25
C GLU A 32 -33.87 -28.16 35.75
N GLU A 33 -32.96 -29.12 35.59
CA GLU A 33 -31.53 -28.80 35.57
C GLU A 33 -31.22 -28.13 34.23
N HIS A 34 -31.24 -26.80 34.23
CA HIS A 34 -30.66 -25.98 33.15
C HIS A 34 -29.22 -26.43 32.89
N SER A 35 -29.03 -27.15 31.78
CA SER A 35 -27.70 -27.44 31.25
C SER A 35 -27.09 -26.15 30.67
N PRO A 36 -25.75 -25.98 30.72
CA PRO A 36 -25.10 -24.90 29.98
C PRO A 36 -25.51 -24.93 28.51
N GLU A 37 -25.70 -23.77 27.88
CA GLU A 37 -26.10 -23.67 26.47
C GLU A 37 -25.19 -24.54 25.58
N GLY A 38 -25.80 -25.41 24.77
CA GLY A 38 -25.09 -26.31 23.86
C GLY A 38 -24.82 -27.73 24.40
N ILE A 39 -25.20 -28.06 25.64
CA ILE A 39 -25.06 -29.40 26.20
C ILE A 39 -26.44 -30.00 26.49
N VAL A 40 -26.72 -31.19 25.95
CA VAL A 40 -27.96 -31.93 26.20
C VAL A 40 -27.68 -33.09 27.14
N ILE A 41 -28.27 -33.05 28.34
CA ILE A 41 -28.15 -34.11 29.36
C ILE A 41 -29.37 -35.04 29.27
N LEU A 42 -29.14 -36.34 29.09
CA LEU A 42 -30.20 -37.34 28.88
C LEU A 42 -30.22 -38.40 29.99
N ASN A 43 -31.42 -38.69 30.50
CA ASN A 43 -31.63 -39.75 31.48
C ASN A 43 -31.61 -41.16 30.84
N LYS A 44 -31.54 -42.20 31.68
CA LYS A 44 -31.32 -43.60 31.20
C LYS A 44 -32.47 -44.11 30.32
N ASN A 45 -33.71 -43.76 30.65
CA ASN A 45 -34.91 -44.18 29.90
C ASN A 45 -35.00 -43.47 28.54
N GLN A 46 -34.62 -42.19 28.48
CA GLN A 46 -34.54 -41.41 27.24
C GLN A 46 -33.45 -41.95 26.31
N ARG A 47 -32.30 -42.36 26.85
CA ARG A 47 -31.19 -42.94 26.08
C ARG A 47 -31.58 -44.27 25.43
N GLU A 48 -32.33 -45.11 26.14
CA GLU A 48 -32.81 -46.41 25.65
C GLU A 48 -33.93 -46.26 24.62
N ALA A 49 -34.86 -45.32 24.82
CA ALA A 49 -35.92 -45.01 23.84
C ALA A 49 -35.34 -44.49 22.51
N LEU A 50 -34.27 -43.67 22.58
CA LEU A 50 -33.59 -43.10 21.41
C LEU A 50 -32.57 -44.05 20.76
N LYS A 51 -32.29 -45.21 21.36
CA LYS A 51 -31.33 -46.22 20.86
C LYS A 51 -29.97 -45.62 20.49
N LEU A 52 -29.48 -44.68 21.30
CA LEU A 52 -28.23 -43.97 21.02
C LEU A 52 -27.05 -44.94 21.03
N LYS A 53 -26.25 -44.93 19.95
CA LYS A 53 -25.01 -45.69 19.82
C LYS A 53 -23.83 -44.73 19.84
N LEU A 54 -22.88 -44.97 20.74
CA LEU A 54 -21.64 -44.21 20.82
C LEU A 54 -20.61 -44.85 19.88
N GLY A 55 -20.05 -44.05 18.97
CA GLY A 55 -18.86 -44.40 18.20
C GLY A 55 -17.60 -43.88 18.88
N SER A 56 -16.49 -44.60 18.78
CA SER A 56 -15.18 -44.10 19.21
C SER A 56 -14.49 -43.34 18.09
N PHE A 57 -13.69 -42.32 18.44
CA PHE A 57 -12.87 -41.62 17.46
C PHE A 57 -11.82 -42.57 16.89
N GLN A 58 -11.74 -42.65 15.56
CA GLN A 58 -10.73 -43.44 14.87
C GLN A 58 -9.94 -42.53 13.94
N MET A 59 -8.61 -42.50 14.13
CA MET A 59 -7.71 -41.87 13.17
C MET A 59 -7.69 -42.72 11.90
N ARG A 60 -7.96 -42.09 10.76
CA ARG A 60 -7.88 -42.73 9.44
C ARG A 60 -6.99 -41.90 8.54
N ASN A 61 -6.22 -42.58 7.70
CA ASN A 61 -5.44 -41.90 6.67
C ASN A 61 -6.40 -41.30 5.65
N LEU A 62 -6.35 -39.98 5.49
CA LEU A 62 -7.07 -39.26 4.46
C LEU A 62 -6.26 -39.32 3.17
N THR A 63 -6.77 -40.04 2.17
CA THR A 63 -6.16 -40.13 0.83
C THR A 63 -6.62 -39.00 -0.10
N THR A 64 -7.39 -38.03 0.41
CA THR A 64 -7.95 -36.94 -0.41
C THR A 64 -6.85 -35.94 -0.78
N VAL A 65 -6.29 -36.09 -1.98
CA VAL A 65 -5.40 -35.09 -2.56
C VAL A 65 -6.26 -33.94 -3.08
N VAL A 66 -6.12 -32.76 -2.49
CA VAL A 66 -6.73 -31.54 -3.02
C VAL A 66 -5.87 -31.05 -4.19
N LYS A 67 -6.40 -31.20 -5.41
CA LYS A 67 -5.75 -30.64 -6.60
C LYS A 67 -6.02 -29.15 -6.66
N SER A 68 -4.97 -28.35 -6.73
CA SER A 68 -5.04 -26.90 -6.89
C SER A 68 -4.16 -26.47 -8.04
N ASN A 69 -4.63 -25.50 -8.80
CA ASN A 69 -3.82 -24.83 -9.82
C ASN A 69 -3.10 -23.64 -9.15
N GLY A 70 -1.91 -23.32 -9.66
CA GLY A 70 -1.18 -22.12 -9.29
C GLY A 70 -0.64 -21.44 -10.54
N GLN A 71 -0.42 -20.14 -10.44
CA GLN A 71 0.23 -19.37 -11.49
C GLN A 71 1.59 -18.88 -10.97
N LEU A 72 2.60 -18.91 -11.85
CA LEU A 72 3.88 -18.31 -11.56
C LEU A 72 3.79 -16.83 -11.93
N GLU A 73 3.94 -15.95 -10.95
CA GLU A 73 4.04 -14.51 -11.15
C GLU A 73 5.44 -14.03 -10.84
N VAL A 74 5.89 -13.05 -11.61
CA VAL A 74 7.15 -12.36 -11.33
C VAL A 74 6.88 -11.41 -10.16
N PRO A 75 7.70 -11.47 -9.08
CA PRO A 75 7.58 -10.50 -7.99
C PRO A 75 7.66 -9.07 -8.55
N PRO A 76 6.81 -8.13 -8.11
CA PRO A 76 6.79 -6.75 -8.64
C PRO A 76 8.15 -6.05 -8.60
N ALA A 77 9.05 -6.42 -7.68
CA ALA A 77 10.40 -5.87 -7.57
C ALA A 77 11.31 -6.21 -8.77
N ASN A 78 10.98 -7.22 -9.57
CA ASN A 78 11.77 -7.68 -10.71
C ASN A 78 11.12 -7.36 -12.06
N SER A 79 10.11 -6.48 -12.08
CA SER A 79 9.42 -6.01 -13.29
C SER A 79 9.37 -4.48 -13.29
N ALA A 80 9.52 -3.86 -14.46
CA ALA A 80 9.46 -2.41 -14.62
C ALA A 80 8.78 -2.06 -15.94
N ASP A 81 7.75 -1.21 -15.88
CA ASP A 81 7.08 -0.66 -17.05
C ASP A 81 7.72 0.66 -17.44
N ILE A 82 8.22 0.74 -18.68
CA ILE A 82 8.90 1.92 -19.19
C ILE A 82 7.94 2.74 -20.04
N THR A 83 7.67 3.96 -19.62
CA THR A 83 6.75 4.89 -20.30
C THR A 83 7.47 6.16 -20.69
N ALA A 84 7.11 6.73 -21.85
CA ALA A 84 7.62 8.02 -22.28
C ALA A 84 6.97 9.15 -21.49
N VAL A 85 7.78 10.12 -21.02
CA VAL A 85 7.27 11.28 -20.27
C VAL A 85 6.46 12.22 -21.17
N ILE A 86 6.85 12.33 -22.44
CA ILE A 86 6.12 13.09 -23.47
C ILE A 86 5.80 12.13 -24.61
N GLY A 87 4.58 12.22 -25.13
CA GLY A 87 4.15 11.45 -26.29
C GLY A 87 5.06 11.65 -27.50
N GLY A 88 5.11 10.64 -28.36
CA GLY A 88 5.96 10.64 -29.54
C GLY A 88 5.61 9.46 -30.44
N ASN A 89 5.99 9.56 -31.71
CA ASN A 89 5.90 8.43 -32.62
C ASN A 89 7.10 7.51 -32.39
N VAL A 90 6.88 6.20 -32.39
CA VAL A 90 7.96 5.23 -32.30
C VAL A 90 8.69 5.19 -33.64
N LYS A 91 9.92 5.69 -33.66
CA LYS A 91 10.77 5.66 -34.85
C LYS A 91 11.41 4.30 -35.04
N GLU A 92 11.93 3.73 -33.97
CA GLU A 92 12.64 2.47 -34.00
C GLU A 92 12.56 1.74 -32.65
N ILE A 93 12.46 0.42 -32.69
CA ILE A 93 12.57 -0.47 -31.53
C ILE A 93 13.85 -1.29 -31.70
N LYS A 94 14.73 -1.26 -30.70
CA LYS A 94 16.05 -1.92 -30.71
C LYS A 94 16.08 -3.29 -30.06
N VAL A 95 14.98 -3.70 -29.41
CA VAL A 95 14.87 -4.94 -28.66
C VAL A 95 13.65 -5.73 -29.08
N PHE A 96 13.76 -7.06 -29.08
CA PHE A 96 12.65 -7.96 -29.32
C PHE A 96 12.28 -8.74 -28.06
N HIS A 97 11.09 -9.34 -28.09
CA HIS A 97 10.60 -10.15 -26.99
C HIS A 97 11.54 -11.34 -26.73
N GLY A 98 12.01 -11.46 -25.49
CA GLY A 98 12.95 -12.50 -25.07
C GLY A 98 14.42 -12.08 -25.10
N ASP A 99 14.74 -10.89 -25.63
CA ASP A 99 16.11 -10.37 -25.58
C ASP A 99 16.53 -10.06 -24.15
N ARG A 100 17.80 -10.34 -23.85
CA ARG A 100 18.39 -9.99 -22.56
C ARG A 100 18.85 -8.54 -22.59
N VAL A 101 18.21 -7.69 -21.79
CA VAL A 101 18.57 -6.27 -21.64
C VAL A 101 19.37 -6.01 -20.38
N SER A 102 20.27 -5.04 -20.43
CA SER A 102 21.01 -4.53 -19.26
C SER A 102 20.52 -3.13 -18.89
N LYS A 103 20.71 -2.73 -17.62
CA LYS A 103 20.35 -1.39 -17.14
C LYS A 103 21.05 -0.31 -17.98
N GLY A 104 20.29 0.68 -18.44
CA GLY A 104 20.78 1.78 -19.28
C GLY A 104 20.86 1.45 -20.77
N GLN A 105 20.47 0.24 -21.20
CA GLN A 105 20.44 -0.10 -22.62
C GLN A 105 19.31 0.63 -23.37
N LEU A 106 19.61 1.09 -24.59
CA LEU A 106 18.63 1.68 -25.50
C LEU A 106 17.60 0.62 -25.93
N LEU A 107 16.33 0.88 -25.66
CA LEU A 107 15.22 0.01 -26.01
C LEU A 107 14.45 0.51 -27.23
N ALA A 108 14.18 1.81 -27.29
CA ALA A 108 13.44 2.43 -28.37
C ALA A 108 13.86 3.88 -28.58
N VAL A 109 13.61 4.38 -29.79
CA VAL A 109 13.79 5.78 -30.17
C VAL A 109 12.44 6.36 -30.52
N LEU A 110 12.08 7.47 -29.86
CA LEU A 110 10.85 8.20 -30.13
C LEU A 110 11.18 9.48 -30.89
N GLU A 111 10.29 9.89 -31.79
CA GLU A 111 10.38 11.14 -32.53
C GLU A 111 9.09 11.96 -32.39
N HIS A 112 9.25 13.26 -32.14
CA HIS A 112 8.12 14.19 -32.05
C HIS A 112 8.58 15.62 -32.33
N PRO A 113 7.79 16.44 -33.08
CA PRO A 113 8.13 17.84 -33.32
C PRO A 113 8.22 18.67 -32.03
N ASP A 114 7.44 18.35 -31.00
CA ASP A 114 7.47 19.07 -29.71
C ASP A 114 8.85 19.02 -29.02
N TYR A 115 9.66 18.00 -29.30
CA TYR A 115 11.03 17.95 -28.77
C TYR A 115 11.89 19.09 -29.33
N ILE A 116 11.70 19.43 -30.60
CA ILE A 116 12.36 20.57 -31.26
C ILE A 116 11.88 21.87 -30.62
N ALA A 117 10.56 22.07 -30.54
CA ALA A 117 9.97 23.28 -29.98
C ALA A 117 10.41 23.55 -28.53
N LEU A 118 10.55 22.50 -27.71
CA LEU A 118 11.06 22.61 -26.35
C LEU A 118 12.53 23.06 -26.31
N GLN A 119 13.37 22.53 -27.21
CA GLN A 119 14.78 22.90 -27.32
C GLN A 119 14.96 24.32 -27.83
N GLU A 120 14.18 24.74 -28.82
CA GLU A 120 14.14 26.11 -29.34
C GLU A 120 13.74 27.09 -28.24
N SER A 121 12.65 26.81 -27.52
CA SER A 121 12.19 27.65 -26.42
C SER A 121 13.23 27.75 -25.30
N PHE A 122 13.93 26.65 -24.98
CA PHE A 122 15.02 26.68 -24.00
C PHE A 122 16.19 27.55 -24.48
N ALA A 123 16.59 27.43 -25.75
CA ALA A 123 17.66 28.24 -26.34
C ALA A 123 17.32 29.73 -26.35
N GLU A 124 16.09 30.08 -26.73
CA GLU A 124 15.63 31.46 -26.72
C GLU A 124 15.69 32.06 -25.30
N VAL A 125 15.14 31.35 -24.31
CA VAL A 125 15.09 31.82 -22.93
C VAL A 125 16.49 31.89 -22.31
N ALA A 126 17.37 30.94 -22.62
CA ALA A 126 18.75 30.94 -22.14
C ALA A 126 19.52 32.18 -22.63
N ASN A 127 19.46 32.47 -23.93
CA ASN A 127 20.09 33.66 -24.51
C ASN A 127 19.49 34.96 -23.94
N ARG A 128 18.17 34.99 -23.76
CA ARG A 128 17.50 36.16 -23.16
C ARG A 128 17.87 36.35 -21.70
N LEU A 129 18.05 35.27 -20.94
CA LEU A 129 18.42 35.32 -19.54
C LEU A 129 19.81 35.95 -19.36
N GLU A 130 20.78 35.60 -20.22
CA GLU A 130 22.13 36.18 -20.19
C GLU A 130 22.09 37.71 -20.34
N PHE A 131 21.33 38.21 -21.33
CA PHE A 131 21.12 39.64 -21.52
C PHE A 131 20.46 40.30 -20.30
N LEU A 132 19.40 39.70 -19.77
CA LEU A 132 18.67 40.25 -18.62
C LEU A 132 19.49 40.21 -17.33
N GLU A 133 20.41 39.26 -17.19
CA GLU A 133 21.33 39.19 -16.05
C GLU A 133 22.32 40.36 -16.08
N GLN A 134 22.92 40.65 -17.23
CA GLN A 134 23.79 41.81 -17.42
C GLN A 134 23.05 43.12 -17.16
N GLU A 135 21.82 43.25 -17.67
CA GLU A 135 21.00 44.44 -17.45
C GLU A 135 20.60 44.60 -15.98
N PHE A 136 20.25 43.50 -15.29
CA PHE A 136 19.94 43.52 -13.87
C PHE A 136 21.14 43.98 -13.02
N GLU A 137 22.34 43.43 -13.26
CA GLU A 137 23.55 43.84 -12.52
C GLU A 137 23.91 45.31 -12.82
N ARG A 138 23.77 45.75 -14.07
CA ARG A 138 23.98 47.16 -14.44
C ARG A 138 23.02 48.10 -13.70
N GLN A 139 21.73 47.78 -13.67
CA GLN A 139 20.73 48.61 -12.98
C GLN A 139 20.89 48.57 -11.46
N LYS A 140 21.33 47.45 -10.91
CA LYS A 140 21.65 47.30 -9.49
C LYS A 140 22.82 48.20 -9.10
N GLU A 141 23.91 48.21 -9.86
CA GLU A 141 25.05 49.09 -9.60
C GLU A 141 24.67 50.58 -9.68
N LEU A 142 23.87 50.97 -10.68
CA LEU A 142 23.38 52.35 -10.80
C LEU A 142 22.46 52.75 -9.63
N PHE A 143 21.64 51.83 -9.14
CA PHE A 143 20.76 52.05 -8.00
C PHE A 143 21.55 52.16 -6.69
N GLU A 144 22.51 51.26 -6.45
CA GLU A 144 23.39 51.27 -5.27
C GLU A 144 24.23 52.56 -5.19
N ASN A 145 24.64 53.09 -6.34
CA ASN A 145 25.33 54.37 -6.44
C ASN A 145 24.40 55.61 -6.42
N ASN A 146 23.08 55.43 -6.18
CA ASN A 146 22.06 56.49 -6.18
C ASN A 146 21.95 57.29 -7.50
N VAL A 147 22.35 56.70 -8.63
CA VAL A 147 22.29 57.34 -9.96
C VAL A 147 21.03 56.92 -10.74
N GLY A 148 20.51 55.70 -10.50
CA GLY A 148 19.38 55.12 -11.23
C GLY A 148 18.01 55.31 -10.55
N ALA A 149 16.94 55.30 -11.34
CA ALA A 149 15.58 55.31 -10.80
C ALA A 149 15.22 53.94 -10.20
N GLY A 150 14.72 53.92 -8.95
CA GLY A 150 14.36 52.68 -8.27
C GLY A 150 13.31 51.84 -9.01
N ARG A 151 12.44 52.47 -9.81
CA ARG A 151 11.48 51.80 -10.69
C ARG A 151 12.18 50.94 -11.74
N ASP A 152 13.25 51.44 -12.35
CA ASP A 152 13.94 50.77 -13.45
C ASP A 152 14.72 49.54 -12.91
N PHE A 153 15.32 49.66 -11.72
CA PHE A 153 15.88 48.51 -11.00
C PHE A 153 14.80 47.46 -10.64
N GLN A 154 13.65 47.88 -10.11
CA GLN A 154 12.55 46.96 -9.80
C GLN A 154 12.03 46.24 -11.05
N GLN A 155 11.94 46.95 -12.17
CA GLN A 155 11.54 46.37 -13.45
C GLN A 155 12.58 45.35 -13.96
N ALA A 156 13.86 45.72 -14.02
CA ALA A 156 14.93 44.81 -14.44
C ALA A 156 14.98 43.55 -13.56
N LYS A 157 14.82 43.71 -12.23
CA LYS A 157 14.73 42.59 -11.28
C LYS A 157 13.54 41.66 -11.58
N ALA A 158 12.37 42.23 -11.86
CA ALA A 158 11.18 41.44 -12.18
C ALA A 158 11.34 40.67 -13.50
N GLU A 159 11.92 41.30 -14.52
CA GLU A 159 12.18 40.68 -15.82
C GLU A 159 13.22 39.55 -15.70
N TYR A 160 14.35 39.79 -15.02
CA TYR A 160 15.36 38.76 -14.73
C TYR A 160 14.78 37.56 -14.00
N ASN A 161 14.04 37.79 -12.91
CA ASN A 161 13.45 36.70 -12.12
C ASN A 161 12.43 35.89 -12.95
N THR A 162 11.66 36.56 -13.81
CA THR A 162 10.70 35.89 -14.70
C THR A 162 11.41 35.00 -15.73
N ALA A 163 12.47 35.51 -16.36
CA ALA A 163 13.27 34.74 -17.31
C ALA A 163 13.98 33.56 -16.63
N LYS A 164 14.54 33.77 -15.43
CA LYS A 164 15.19 32.74 -14.63
C LYS A 164 14.23 31.61 -14.26
N ALA A 165 13.02 31.94 -13.82
CA ALA A 165 12.00 30.94 -13.51
C ALA A 165 11.62 30.11 -14.75
N LYS A 166 11.47 30.75 -15.91
CA LYS A 166 11.22 30.05 -17.19
C LYS A 166 12.37 29.15 -17.58
N TYR A 167 13.61 29.62 -17.45
CA TYR A 167 14.82 28.85 -17.74
C TYR A 167 14.87 27.57 -16.91
N GLU A 168 14.71 27.66 -15.59
CA GLU A 168 14.73 26.49 -14.69
C GLU A 168 13.58 25.51 -14.99
N GLY A 169 12.39 26.03 -15.32
CA GLY A 169 11.26 25.21 -15.73
C GLY A 169 11.52 24.42 -17.02
N LEU A 170 12.08 25.07 -18.04
CA LEU A 170 12.43 24.43 -19.31
C LEU A 170 13.60 23.45 -19.15
N LYS A 171 14.61 23.82 -18.36
CA LYS A 171 15.74 22.95 -18.01
C LYS A 171 15.26 21.67 -17.34
N SER A 172 14.35 21.77 -16.38
CA SER A 172 13.76 20.62 -15.70
C SER A 172 13.00 19.71 -16.66
N ARG A 173 12.24 20.29 -17.61
CA ARG A 173 11.55 19.52 -18.65
C ARG A 173 12.52 18.77 -19.58
N LEU A 174 13.63 19.39 -19.96
CA LEU A 174 14.67 18.73 -20.77
C LEU A 174 15.34 17.59 -20.00
N GLN A 175 15.62 17.78 -18.71
CA GLN A 175 16.19 16.74 -17.86
C GLN A 175 15.27 15.52 -17.72
N LEU A 176 13.95 15.72 -17.65
CA LEU A 176 12.98 14.62 -17.66
C LEU A 176 13.01 13.79 -18.95
N LEU A 177 13.44 14.39 -20.06
CA LEU A 177 13.61 13.72 -21.36
C LEU A 177 15.02 13.17 -21.58
N ASN A 178 15.88 13.22 -20.55
CA ASN A 178 17.30 12.90 -20.63
C ASN A 178 18.04 13.70 -21.73
N LEU A 179 17.54 14.88 -22.08
CA LEU A 179 18.19 15.80 -23.01
C LEU A 179 19.13 16.72 -22.23
N SER A 180 20.37 16.83 -22.69
CA SER A 180 21.38 17.68 -22.06
C SER A 180 21.22 19.15 -22.50
N PRO A 181 20.96 20.09 -21.58
CA PRO A 181 20.85 21.52 -21.88
C PRO A 181 22.07 22.09 -22.62
N ASP A 182 23.28 21.63 -22.27
CA ASP A 182 24.54 22.15 -22.82
C ASP A 182 24.69 21.88 -24.32
N LYS A 183 24.24 20.71 -24.78
CA LYS A 183 24.28 20.35 -26.22
C LYS A 183 23.34 21.22 -27.03
N ILE A 184 22.19 21.60 -26.45
CA ILE A 184 21.20 22.45 -27.11
C ILE A 184 21.75 23.86 -27.25
N MET A 185 22.47 24.38 -26.24
CA MET A 185 23.16 25.67 -26.33
C MET A 185 24.23 25.71 -27.42
N GLN A 186 24.84 24.56 -27.74
CA GLN A 186 25.79 24.42 -28.84
C GLN A 186 25.13 24.27 -30.23
N GLY A 187 23.80 24.38 -30.32
CA GLY A 187 23.04 24.28 -31.56
C GLY A 187 22.72 22.84 -32.00
N ASN A 188 23.00 21.83 -31.16
CA ASN A 188 22.66 20.45 -31.47
C ASN A 188 21.20 20.17 -31.08
N ILE A 189 20.28 20.49 -32.00
CA ILE A 189 18.86 20.21 -31.85
C ILE A 189 18.55 18.83 -32.42
N SER A 190 17.83 18.00 -31.65
CA SER A 190 17.43 16.65 -32.06
C SER A 190 15.92 16.49 -31.99
N ASN A 191 15.32 15.88 -33.00
CA ASN A 191 13.90 15.52 -32.98
C ASN A 191 13.64 14.14 -32.37
N THR A 192 14.67 13.46 -31.87
CA THR A 192 14.58 12.12 -31.28
C THR A 192 15.02 12.10 -29.82
N ILE A 193 14.31 11.30 -29.02
CA ILE A 193 14.69 10.95 -27.64
C ILE A 193 14.89 9.43 -27.52
N ASN A 194 15.80 9.05 -26.62
CA ASN A 194 16.16 7.67 -26.35
C ASN A 194 15.44 7.16 -25.10
N ILE A 195 14.76 6.02 -25.23
CA ILE A 195 14.16 5.31 -24.11
C ILE A 195 15.10 4.19 -23.67
N ASN A 196 15.59 4.29 -22.44
CA ASN A 196 16.56 3.36 -21.86
C ASN A 196 15.94 2.54 -20.72
N SER A 197 16.49 1.35 -20.46
CA SER A 197 16.14 0.47 -19.32
C SER A 197 16.65 0.95 -17.96
#